data_AF-A0A1Z7YXH7-F1
#
_entry.id   AF-A0A1Z7YXH7-F1
#
_cell.length_a   1.000
_cell.length_b   1.000
_cell.length_c   1.000
_cell.angle_alpha   90.00
_cell.angle_beta   90.00
_cell.angle_gamma   90.00
#
_symmetry.space_group_name_H-M   'P 1'
#
loop_
_entity.id
_entity.type
_entity.pdbx_description
1 polymer ?
#
loop_
_entity_poly.entity_id
_entity_poly.type
_entity_poly.pdbx_seq_one_letter_code
_entity_poly.pdbx_strand_id
1 'polypeptide(L)'
;MSTNIKNKQVRKGQLMQWVVIISFIVLTALSSHSFARFSLDRDAVKEIVVEEAKLQGVDPALVLAVAQVESDFDPNVVSHKGARGVMQIMPKTARDEFGINPALLFDARTNIRTGVTFLKQLQNRYGKVEFALSHYNGGSRVTKPDGSYQVIPVTRGYVDKVLSKMKTFQQYETPSWLAYTPSYRDMKEKAKDNLGIQSKLYRLRQKNMHLAKVVNTRVDSYLDGYRSGSTKGRGYTSDQRERRQQVLQWESIYER
;
A
#
# COMPACT_ATOMS: atom_id res chain seq x y z
N MET A 1 12.27 -26.96 -54.78
CA MET A 1 12.80 -25.99 -53.79
C MET A 1 11.74 -25.06 -53.15
N SER A 2 10.50 -24.98 -53.66
CA SER A 2 9.46 -24.02 -53.20
C SER A 2 8.59 -24.49 -52.00
N THR A 3 8.53 -25.80 -51.71
CA THR A 3 7.65 -26.37 -50.66
C THR A 3 8.17 -26.19 -49.23
N ASN A 4 9.50 -26.11 -49.05
CA ASN A 4 10.14 -26.06 -47.72
C ASN A 4 10.05 -24.66 -47.07
N ILE A 5 9.98 -23.60 -47.88
CA ILE A 5 9.88 -22.21 -47.40
C ILE A 5 8.46 -21.91 -46.91
N LYS A 6 7.42 -22.39 -47.61
CA LYS A 6 6.02 -22.22 -47.21
C LYS A 6 5.72 -22.89 -45.86
N ASN A 7 6.21 -24.11 -45.62
CA ASN A 7 6.02 -24.80 -44.34
C ASN A 7 6.73 -24.12 -43.16
N LYS A 8 7.88 -23.48 -43.39
CA LYS A 8 8.61 -22.73 -42.35
C LYS A 8 7.89 -21.42 -41.99
N GLN A 9 7.22 -20.79 -42.94
CA GLN A 9 6.39 -19.59 -42.71
C GLN A 9 5.11 -19.91 -41.92
N VAL A 10 4.41 -21.01 -42.27
CA VAL A 10 3.19 -21.44 -41.56
C VAL A 10 3.50 -21.81 -40.10
N ARG A 11 4.59 -22.54 -39.83
CA ARG A 11 5.02 -22.89 -38.46
C ARG A 11 5.39 -21.66 -37.62
N LYS A 12 6.01 -20.63 -38.21
CA LYS A 12 6.30 -19.36 -37.53
C LYS A 12 5.02 -18.59 -37.19
N GLY A 13 4.02 -18.58 -38.08
CA GLY A 13 2.72 -17.97 -37.83
C GLY A 13 1.95 -18.65 -36.69
N GLN A 14 1.95 -19.98 -36.66
CA GLN A 14 1.32 -20.76 -35.59
C GLN A 14 2.02 -20.59 -34.23
N LEU A 15 3.36 -20.59 -34.19
CA LEU A 15 4.13 -20.30 -32.97
C LEU A 15 3.84 -18.89 -32.43
N MET A 16 3.72 -17.90 -33.32
CA MET A 16 3.41 -16.52 -32.93
C MET A 16 2.00 -16.38 -32.36
N GLN A 17 1.01 -17.11 -32.90
CA GLN A 17 -0.34 -17.20 -32.33
C GLN A 17 -0.34 -17.82 -30.93
N TRP A 18 0.40 -18.91 -30.71
CA TRP A 18 0.51 -19.52 -29.38
C TRP A 18 1.20 -18.62 -28.35
N VAL A 19 2.24 -17.88 -28.75
CA VAL A 19 2.91 -16.90 -27.87
C VAL A 19 1.96 -15.78 -27.45
N VAL A 20 1.12 -15.27 -28.36
CA VAL A 20 0.11 -14.25 -28.04
C VAL A 20 -0.95 -14.79 -27.09
N ILE A 21 -1.44 -16.01 -27.32
CA ILE A 21 -2.45 -16.65 -26.46
C ILE A 21 -1.89 -16.91 -25.05
N ILE A 22 -0.66 -17.44 -24.94
CA ILE A 22 0.00 -17.68 -23.65
C ILE A 22 0.26 -16.34 -22.94
N SER A 23 0.70 -15.31 -23.67
CA SER A 23 0.91 -13.97 -23.09
C SER A 23 -0.39 -13.36 -22.57
N PHE A 24 -1.51 -13.57 -23.27
CA PHE A 24 -2.84 -13.13 -22.83
C PHE A 24 -3.33 -13.92 -21.60
N ILE A 25 -3.10 -15.24 -21.54
CA ILE A 25 -3.45 -16.07 -20.37
C ILE A 25 -2.60 -15.70 -19.15
N VAL A 26 -1.29 -15.46 -19.34
CA VAL A 26 -0.39 -15.01 -18.27
C VAL A 26 -0.77 -13.61 -17.78
N LEU A 27 -1.10 -12.68 -18.69
CA LEU A 27 -1.52 -11.32 -18.36
C LEU A 27 -2.87 -11.29 -17.62
N THR A 28 -3.85 -12.10 -18.04
CA THR A 28 -5.15 -12.24 -17.36
C THR A 28 -5.04 -12.96 -16.01
N ALA A 29 -4.18 -13.97 -15.90
CA ALA A 29 -3.87 -14.61 -14.62
C ALA A 29 -3.18 -13.62 -13.65
N LEU A 30 -2.19 -12.84 -14.09
CA LEU A 30 -1.50 -11.84 -13.26
C LEU A 30 -2.44 -10.73 -12.77
N SER A 31 -3.37 -10.30 -13.63
CA SER A 31 -4.40 -9.29 -13.30
C SER A 31 -5.38 -9.81 -12.23
N SER A 32 -5.81 -11.07 -12.34
CA SER A 32 -6.75 -11.70 -11.41
C SER A 32 -6.14 -11.91 -10.02
N HIS A 33 -4.83 -12.21 -9.95
CA HIS A 33 -4.10 -12.33 -8.68
C HIS A 33 -3.87 -10.98 -7.99
N SER A 34 -3.72 -9.90 -8.76
CA SER A 34 -3.52 -8.55 -8.24
C SER A 34 -4.81 -7.98 -7.65
N PHE A 35 -5.95 -8.18 -8.32
CA PHE A 35 -7.27 -7.77 -7.81
C PHE A 35 -7.64 -8.53 -6.53
N ALA A 36 -7.46 -9.85 -6.51
CA ALA A 36 -7.75 -10.67 -5.33
C ALA A 36 -6.86 -10.31 -4.12
N ARG A 37 -5.57 -9.99 -4.33
CA ARG A 37 -4.71 -9.51 -3.24
C ARG A 37 -5.15 -8.15 -2.71
N PHE A 38 -5.53 -7.23 -3.59
CA PHE A 38 -5.98 -5.90 -3.19
C PHE A 38 -7.32 -5.93 -2.44
N SER A 39 -8.25 -6.80 -2.84
CA SER A 39 -9.50 -7.01 -2.10
C SER A 39 -9.25 -7.62 -0.72
N LEU A 40 -8.36 -8.62 -0.62
CA LEU A 40 -7.98 -9.23 0.67
C LEU A 40 -7.32 -8.24 1.62
N ASP A 41 -6.51 -7.30 1.10
CA ASP A 41 -5.84 -6.27 1.90
C ASP A 41 -6.86 -5.27 2.49
N ARG A 42 -7.84 -4.83 1.67
CA ARG A 42 -8.91 -3.94 2.13
C ARG A 42 -9.80 -4.58 3.17
N ASP A 43 -10.13 -5.86 3.03
CA ASP A 43 -10.95 -6.57 4.02
C ASP A 43 -10.21 -6.71 5.35
N ALA A 44 -8.90 -7.01 5.33
CA ALA A 44 -8.07 -6.98 6.53
C ALA A 44 -8.01 -5.58 7.18
N VAL A 45 -7.93 -4.51 6.38
CA VAL A 45 -7.98 -3.14 6.89
C VAL A 45 -9.34 -2.85 7.55
N LYS A 46 -10.45 -3.26 6.94
CA LYS A 46 -11.79 -3.09 7.54
C LYS A 46 -11.94 -3.86 8.85
N GLU A 47 -11.36 -5.06 8.98
CA GLU A 47 -11.32 -5.80 10.25
C GLU A 47 -10.61 -4.99 11.33
N ILE A 48 -9.44 -4.42 11.03
CA ILE A 48 -8.69 -3.56 11.96
C ILE A 48 -9.54 -2.34 12.35
N VAL A 49 -10.23 -1.72 11.39
CA VAL A 49 -11.15 -0.61 11.65
C VAL A 49 -12.23 -1.00 12.66
N VAL A 50 -12.91 -2.13 12.44
CA VAL A 50 -13.98 -2.59 13.34
C VAL A 50 -13.43 -2.97 14.72
N GLU A 51 -12.28 -3.62 14.77
CA GLU A 51 -11.62 -3.99 16.02
C GLU A 51 -11.25 -2.75 16.85
N GLU A 52 -10.53 -1.79 16.27
CA GLU A 52 -10.10 -0.58 16.97
C GLU A 52 -11.30 0.30 17.35
N ALA A 53 -12.35 0.37 16.52
CA ALA A 53 -13.59 1.06 16.85
C ALA A 53 -14.25 0.45 18.11
N LYS A 54 -14.40 -0.89 18.14
CA LYS A 54 -14.96 -1.61 19.30
C LYS A 54 -14.11 -1.43 20.55
N LEU A 55 -12.79 -1.61 20.45
CA LEU A 55 -11.85 -1.45 21.57
C LEU A 55 -11.92 -0.06 22.19
N GLN A 56 -12.15 0.96 21.37
CA GLN A 56 -12.23 2.35 21.83
C GLN A 56 -13.66 2.81 22.12
N GLY A 57 -14.68 1.97 21.90
CA GLY A 57 -16.08 2.31 22.15
C GLY A 57 -16.65 3.38 21.21
N VAL A 58 -16.20 3.40 19.96
CA VAL A 58 -16.74 4.24 18.88
C VAL A 58 -17.59 3.35 17.96
N ASP A 59 -18.71 3.87 17.45
CA ASP A 59 -19.57 3.12 16.52
C ASP A 59 -18.73 2.62 15.31
N PRO A 60 -18.61 1.30 15.11
CA PRO A 60 -17.84 0.74 13.99
C PRO A 60 -18.33 1.22 12.62
N ALA A 61 -19.63 1.46 12.45
CA ALA A 61 -20.19 1.94 11.19
C ALA A 61 -19.72 3.37 10.88
N LEU A 62 -19.58 4.21 11.91
CA LEU A 62 -19.01 5.56 11.76
C LEU A 62 -17.54 5.50 11.34
N VAL A 63 -16.73 4.67 12.01
CA VAL A 63 -15.30 4.56 11.68
C VAL A 63 -15.08 3.98 10.29
N LEU A 64 -15.84 2.94 9.92
CA LEU A 64 -15.83 2.39 8.55
C LEU A 64 -16.19 3.46 7.51
N ALA A 65 -17.20 4.29 7.80
CA ALA A 65 -17.60 5.37 6.92
C ALA A 65 -16.51 6.42 6.75
N VAL A 66 -15.85 6.84 7.83
CA VAL A 66 -14.71 7.77 7.78
C VAL A 66 -13.57 7.16 6.96
N ALA A 67 -13.11 5.95 7.29
CA ALA A 67 -12.03 5.27 6.58
C ALA A 67 -12.34 5.09 5.07
N GLN A 68 -13.59 4.79 4.73
CA GLN A 68 -13.99 4.69 3.33
C GLN A 68 -13.94 6.04 2.61
N VAL A 69 -14.41 7.12 3.25
CA VAL A 69 -14.44 8.45 2.64
C VAL A 69 -13.03 9.02 2.49
N GLU A 70 -12.14 8.73 3.45
CA GLU A 70 -10.78 9.26 3.51
C GLU A 70 -9.84 8.60 2.50
N SER A 71 -9.83 7.27 2.42
CA SER A 71 -8.88 6.56 1.54
C SER A 71 -9.45 5.35 0.81
N ASP A 72 -10.73 5.05 0.97
CA ASP A 72 -11.33 3.79 0.51
C ASP A 72 -10.55 2.56 1.05
N PHE A 73 -10.16 2.64 2.33
CA PHE A 73 -9.41 1.62 3.07
C PHE A 73 -7.96 1.37 2.57
N ASP A 74 -7.39 2.25 1.76
CA ASP A 74 -6.01 2.13 1.30
C ASP A 74 -5.03 2.76 2.33
N PRO A 75 -4.05 2.00 2.86
CA PRO A 75 -3.08 2.50 3.84
C PRO A 75 -1.95 3.34 3.24
N ASN A 76 -1.81 3.39 1.91
CA ASN A 76 -0.72 4.08 1.22
C ASN A 76 -1.10 5.46 0.66
N VAL A 77 -2.35 5.89 0.83
CA VAL A 77 -2.84 7.16 0.29
C VAL A 77 -2.19 8.35 0.97
N VAL A 78 -1.76 9.31 0.15
CA VAL A 78 -1.33 10.64 0.59
C VAL A 78 -2.19 11.69 -0.13
N SER A 79 -2.90 12.53 0.63
CA SER A 79 -3.66 13.62 0.01
C SER A 79 -2.74 14.76 -0.47
N HIS A 80 -3.29 15.63 -1.31
CA HIS A 80 -2.61 16.87 -1.76
C HIS A 80 -2.15 17.77 -0.60
N LYS A 81 -2.82 17.69 0.56
CA LYS A 81 -2.47 18.46 1.77
C LYS A 81 -1.50 17.71 2.68
N GLY A 82 -1.12 16.48 2.33
CA GLY A 82 -0.16 15.65 3.05
C GLY A 82 -0.75 14.77 4.16
N ALA A 83 -2.07 14.64 4.24
CA ALA A 83 -2.72 13.64 5.11
C ALA A 83 -2.38 12.23 4.63
N ARG A 84 -2.23 11.26 5.55
CA ARG A 84 -1.66 9.93 5.24
C ARG A 84 -2.51 8.77 5.75
N GLY A 85 -2.52 7.69 4.98
CA GLY A 85 -3.04 6.38 5.37
C GLY A 85 -4.56 6.29 5.44
N VAL A 86 -5.03 5.22 6.08
CA VAL A 86 -6.43 4.78 6.06
C VAL A 86 -7.42 5.85 6.51
N MET A 87 -7.11 6.55 7.60
CA MET A 87 -7.95 7.57 8.20
C MET A 87 -7.46 8.99 7.92
N GLN A 88 -6.53 9.15 6.97
CA GLN A 88 -5.97 10.42 6.51
C GLN A 88 -5.58 11.37 7.66
N ILE A 89 -4.72 10.89 8.54
CA ILE A 89 -4.19 11.70 9.66
C ILE A 89 -3.12 12.66 9.13
N MET A 90 -3.20 13.92 9.56
CA MET A 90 -2.16 14.90 9.26
C MET A 90 -0.88 14.60 10.04
N PRO A 91 0.31 14.66 9.42
CA PRO A 91 1.59 14.51 10.11
C PRO A 91 1.76 15.42 11.33
N LYS A 92 1.21 16.64 11.28
CA LYS A 92 1.22 17.57 12.41
C LYS A 92 0.36 17.05 13.57
N THR A 93 -0.87 16.63 13.31
CA THR A 93 -1.77 16.03 14.32
C THR A 93 -1.13 14.79 14.96
N ALA A 94 -0.54 13.90 14.16
CA ALA A 94 0.12 12.71 14.69
C ALA A 94 1.25 13.04 15.69
N ARG A 95 2.10 14.02 15.38
CA ARG A 95 3.18 14.44 16.29
C ARG A 95 2.66 15.21 17.49
N ASP A 96 1.89 16.26 17.23
CA ASP A 96 1.57 17.29 18.22
C ASP A 96 0.51 16.80 19.22
N GLU A 97 -0.45 15.98 18.78
CA GLU A 97 -1.56 15.51 19.62
C GLU A 97 -1.35 14.10 20.15
N PHE A 98 -0.61 13.25 19.43
CA PHE A 98 -0.46 11.83 19.75
C PHE A 98 0.98 11.37 20.01
N GLY A 99 1.99 12.24 19.79
CA GLY A 99 3.41 11.86 19.96
C GLY A 99 3.88 10.78 18.99
N ILE A 100 3.18 10.58 17.87
CA ILE A 100 3.45 9.52 16.90
C ILE A 100 4.37 10.05 15.80
N ASN A 101 5.40 9.27 15.46
CA ASN A 101 6.24 9.56 14.30
C ASN A 101 5.40 9.48 13.01
N PRO A 102 5.33 10.55 12.17
CA PRO A 102 4.52 10.57 10.95
C PRO A 102 4.86 9.52 9.90
N ALA A 103 6.04 8.90 9.97
CA ALA A 103 6.40 7.78 9.11
C ALA A 103 5.55 6.52 9.40
N LEU A 104 5.04 6.39 10.63
CA LEU A 104 4.18 5.28 11.04
C LEU A 104 2.73 5.43 10.56
N LEU A 105 2.37 6.56 9.95
CA LEU A 105 1.00 6.75 9.43
C LEU A 105 0.68 5.87 8.22
N PHE A 106 1.66 5.21 7.63
CA PHE A 106 1.45 4.17 6.60
C PHE A 106 1.26 2.76 7.19
N ASP A 107 1.51 2.58 8.49
CA ASP A 107 1.08 1.37 9.19
C ASP A 107 -0.42 1.44 9.47
N ALA A 108 -1.19 0.56 8.82
CA ALA A 108 -2.65 0.61 8.86
C ALA A 108 -3.21 0.62 10.29
N ARG A 109 -2.70 -0.25 11.17
CA ARG A 109 -3.18 -0.35 12.55
C ARG A 109 -2.86 0.90 13.37
N THR A 110 -1.64 1.42 13.26
CA THR A 110 -1.26 2.67 13.93
C THR A 110 -2.13 3.83 13.45
N ASN A 111 -2.31 3.95 12.14
CA ASN A 111 -3.13 5.01 11.53
C ASN A 111 -4.60 4.94 11.98
N ILE A 112 -5.21 3.76 11.89
CA ILE A 112 -6.60 3.52 12.30
C ILE A 112 -6.78 3.79 13.79
N ARG A 113 -5.91 3.24 14.65
CA ARG A 113 -5.98 3.49 16.09
C ARG A 113 -5.97 4.97 16.39
N THR A 114 -5.05 5.71 15.77
CA THR A 114 -4.91 7.17 15.93
C THR A 114 -6.16 7.89 15.47
N GLY A 115 -6.70 7.57 14.30
CA GLY A 115 -7.91 8.20 13.77
C GLY A 115 -9.16 7.91 14.61
N VAL A 116 -9.32 6.69 15.12
CA VAL A 116 -10.40 6.34 16.05
C VAL A 116 -10.27 7.13 17.35
N THR A 117 -9.06 7.23 17.92
CA THR A 117 -8.82 8.02 19.13
C THR A 117 -9.15 9.49 18.91
N PHE A 118 -8.70 10.05 17.79
CA PHE A 118 -9.00 11.43 17.44
C PHE A 118 -10.50 11.66 17.29
N LEU A 119 -11.20 10.80 16.54
CA LEU A 119 -12.64 10.90 16.36
C LEU A 119 -13.40 10.82 17.69
N LYS A 120 -13.00 9.90 18.59
CA LYS A 120 -13.56 9.79 19.93
C LYS A 120 -13.37 11.07 20.75
N GLN A 121 -12.18 11.66 20.73
CA GLN A 121 -11.91 12.92 21.43
C GLN A 121 -12.82 14.04 20.93
N LEU A 122 -13.05 14.11 19.61
CA LEU A 122 -13.93 15.09 19.00
C LEU A 122 -15.41 14.84 19.34
N GLN A 123 -15.87 13.59 19.35
CA GLN A 123 -17.22 13.23 19.81
C GLN A 123 -17.45 13.64 21.26
N ASN A 124 -16.49 13.33 22.14
CA ASN A 124 -16.57 13.73 23.55
C ASN A 124 -16.58 15.25 23.73
N ARG A 125 -15.84 15.99 22.89
CA ARG A 125 -15.77 17.45 22.94
C ARG A 125 -17.06 18.13 22.47
N TYR A 126 -17.64 17.65 21.37
CA TYR A 126 -18.74 18.36 20.70
C TYR A 126 -20.12 17.76 20.95
N GLY A 127 -20.19 16.53 21.47
CA GLY A 127 -21.42 15.77 21.75
C GLY A 127 -22.17 15.29 20.49
N LYS A 128 -22.20 16.11 19.43
CA LYS A 128 -22.82 15.78 18.15
C LYS A 128 -21.79 15.30 17.13
N VAL A 129 -22.12 14.21 16.43
CA VAL A 129 -21.22 13.56 15.47
C VAL A 129 -20.90 14.49 14.28
N GLU A 130 -21.83 15.33 13.86
CA GLU A 130 -21.68 16.27 12.75
C GLU A 130 -20.59 17.30 13.03
N PHE A 131 -20.51 17.76 14.27
CA PHE A 131 -19.48 18.70 14.73
C PHE A 131 -18.12 18.02 14.84
N ALA A 132 -18.09 16.79 15.32
CA ALA A 132 -16.87 15.99 15.36
C ALA A 132 -16.31 15.75 13.95
N LEU A 133 -17.15 15.32 13.00
CA LEU A 133 -16.76 15.11 11.59
C LEU A 133 -16.34 16.41 10.89
N SER A 134 -17.04 17.50 11.17
CA SER A 134 -16.66 18.81 10.66
C SER A 134 -15.28 19.24 11.16
N HIS A 135 -14.97 19.00 12.44
CA HIS A 135 -13.64 19.28 12.97
C HIS A 135 -12.60 18.34 12.38
N TYR A 136 -12.91 17.05 12.27
CA TYR A 136 -11.99 16.05 11.74
C TYR A 136 -11.49 16.45 10.35
N ASN A 137 -12.38 16.94 9.49
CA ASN A 137 -12.05 17.38 8.14
C ASN A 137 -11.53 18.83 8.03
N GLY A 138 -12.09 19.75 8.80
CA GLY A 138 -11.89 21.21 8.64
C GLY A 138 -11.15 21.92 9.77
N GLY A 139 -10.80 21.21 10.84
CA GLY A 139 -10.10 21.73 12.03
C GLY A 139 -11.00 22.46 13.04
N SER A 140 -10.39 23.27 13.90
CA SER A 140 -11.00 23.81 15.13
C SER A 140 -12.07 24.90 14.97
N ARG A 141 -12.40 25.30 13.73
CA ARG A 141 -13.38 26.37 13.45
C ARG A 141 -14.85 25.98 13.66
N VAL A 142 -15.09 24.82 14.27
CA VAL A 142 -16.42 24.34 14.67
C VAL A 142 -17.01 25.16 15.81
N THR A 143 -16.16 25.67 16.72
CA THR A 143 -16.59 26.53 17.83
C THR A 143 -16.69 27.99 17.40
N LYS A 144 -17.85 28.60 17.64
CA LYS A 144 -18.11 30.02 17.39
C LYS A 144 -17.61 30.90 18.54
N PRO A 145 -17.49 32.23 18.34
CA PRO A 145 -17.11 33.16 19.41
C PRO A 145 -18.03 33.14 20.63
N ASP A 146 -19.31 32.79 20.45
CA ASP A 146 -20.31 32.68 21.52
C ASP A 146 -20.26 31.33 22.26
N GLY A 147 -19.30 30.45 21.93
CA GLY A 147 -19.16 29.12 22.51
C GLY A 147 -20.06 28.05 21.92
N SER A 148 -21.01 28.42 21.03
CA SER A 148 -21.84 27.44 20.33
C SER A 148 -21.06 26.71 19.23
N TYR A 149 -21.54 25.53 18.84
CA TYR A 149 -20.93 24.73 17.77
C TYR A 149 -21.71 24.82 16.46
N GLN A 150 -20.99 24.76 15.34
CA GLN A 150 -21.56 24.63 14.01
C GLN A 150 -20.71 23.75 13.11
N VAL A 151 -21.35 23.11 12.14
CA VAL A 151 -20.64 22.51 11.00
C VAL A 151 -20.00 23.64 10.19
N ILE A 152 -18.68 23.55 9.99
CA ILE A 152 -17.92 24.43 9.11
C ILE A 152 -18.52 24.32 7.70
N PRO A 153 -18.93 25.42 7.05
CA PRO A 153 -19.65 25.36 5.77
C PRO A 153 -18.93 24.53 4.69
N VAL A 154 -17.60 24.66 4.59
CA VAL A 154 -16.81 23.94 3.58
C VAL A 154 -16.74 22.43 3.80
N THR A 155 -17.01 21.95 5.01
CA THR A 155 -16.95 20.53 5.36
C THR A 155 -18.31 19.84 5.26
N ARG A 156 -19.40 20.56 4.96
CA ARG A 156 -20.75 20.00 4.97
C ARG A 156 -20.87 18.78 4.04
N GLY A 157 -20.32 18.89 2.82
CA GLY A 157 -20.31 17.78 1.88
C GLY A 157 -19.54 16.54 2.38
N TYR A 158 -18.48 16.74 3.17
CA TYR A 158 -17.78 15.63 3.82
C TYR A 158 -18.65 14.99 4.91
N VAL A 159 -19.24 15.81 5.79
CA VAL A 159 -20.11 15.35 6.88
C VAL A 159 -21.28 14.53 6.31
N ASP A 160 -22.00 15.05 5.33
CA ASP A 160 -23.15 14.39 4.72
C ASP A 160 -22.75 13.06 4.07
N LYS A 161 -21.59 13.03 3.39
CA LYS A 161 -21.05 11.82 2.77
C LYS A 161 -20.73 10.74 3.80
N VAL A 162 -20.06 11.10 4.91
CA VAL A 162 -19.74 10.15 5.98
C VAL A 162 -21.02 9.63 6.64
N LEU A 163 -21.99 10.48 6.98
CA LEU A 163 -23.24 10.05 7.60
C LEU A 163 -24.07 9.14 6.69
N SER A 164 -24.10 9.43 5.39
CA SER A 164 -24.73 8.56 4.39
C SER A 164 -24.07 7.17 4.37
N LYS A 165 -22.73 7.10 4.34
CA LYS A 165 -21.99 5.83 4.40
C LYS A 165 -22.16 5.11 5.73
N MET A 166 -22.21 5.83 6.84
CA MET A 166 -22.44 5.27 8.17
C MET A 166 -23.79 4.55 8.21
N LYS A 167 -24.86 5.18 7.69
CA LYS A 167 -26.17 4.54 7.58
C LYS A 167 -26.12 3.27 6.74
N THR A 168 -25.38 3.28 5.62
CA THR A 168 -25.14 2.08 4.82
C THR A 168 -24.48 0.97 5.65
N PHE A 169 -23.42 1.28 6.42
CA PHE A 169 -22.75 0.29 7.26
C PHE A 169 -23.59 -0.20 8.46
N GLN A 170 -24.48 0.63 9.01
CA GLN A 170 -25.40 0.21 10.09
C GLN A 170 -26.46 -0.79 9.61
N GLN A 171 -26.90 -0.68 8.34
CA GLN A 171 -27.89 -1.58 7.77
C GLN A 171 -27.37 -3.00 7.52
N TYR A 172 -26.04 -3.18 7.49
CA TYR A 172 -25.42 -4.50 7.47
C TYR A 172 -25.12 -4.93 8.91
N GLU A 173 -26.10 -5.52 9.61
CA GLU A 173 -25.99 -5.99 11.02
C GLU A 173 -24.79 -6.93 11.27
N THR A 174 -24.22 -7.48 10.21
CA THR A 174 -22.84 -7.92 10.15
C THR A 174 -22.41 -7.76 8.70
N PRO A 175 -21.33 -7.02 8.40
CA PRO A 175 -20.88 -6.96 7.01
C PRO A 175 -20.59 -8.39 6.53
N SER A 176 -21.04 -8.76 5.33
CA SER A 176 -20.86 -10.13 4.81
C SER A 176 -19.38 -10.57 4.80
N TRP A 177 -18.45 -9.61 4.70
CA TRP A 177 -17.02 -9.86 4.83
C TRP A 177 -16.63 -10.33 6.24
N LEU A 178 -17.24 -9.82 7.31
CA LEU A 178 -17.08 -10.34 8.68
C LEU A 178 -17.79 -11.68 8.91
N ALA A 179 -18.86 -11.96 8.17
CA ALA A 179 -19.62 -13.21 8.27
C ALA A 179 -18.96 -14.38 7.51
N TYR A 180 -18.10 -14.10 6.52
CA TYR A 180 -17.41 -15.10 5.70
C TYR A 180 -15.90 -15.23 6.01
N THR A 181 -15.34 -14.37 6.86
CA THR A 181 -13.94 -14.46 7.29
C THR A 181 -13.76 -15.56 8.35
N PRO A 182 -12.90 -16.57 8.11
CA PRO A 182 -12.41 -17.44 9.18
C PRO A 182 -11.87 -16.55 10.31
N SER A 183 -12.09 -16.93 11.57
CA SER A 183 -11.77 -16.05 12.69
C SER A 183 -10.29 -15.59 12.62
N TYR A 184 -9.96 -14.40 13.13
CA TYR A 184 -8.58 -13.91 13.21
C TYR A 184 -7.61 -14.96 13.82
N ARG A 185 -8.13 -15.82 14.71
CA ARG A 185 -7.42 -16.98 15.26
C ARG A 185 -7.10 -18.02 14.17
N ASP A 186 -8.07 -18.41 13.34
CA ASP A 186 -7.91 -19.36 12.23
C ASP A 186 -7.00 -18.82 11.13
N MET A 187 -7.08 -17.52 10.86
CA MET A 187 -6.15 -16.84 9.95
C MET A 187 -4.73 -16.81 10.51
N LYS A 188 -4.55 -16.60 11.82
CA LYS A 188 -3.24 -16.64 12.50
C LYS A 188 -2.67 -18.06 12.56
N GLU A 189 -3.52 -19.08 12.70
CA GLU A 189 -3.17 -20.50 12.64
C GLU A 189 -2.68 -20.88 11.24
N LYS A 190 -3.43 -20.54 10.18
CA LYS A 190 -3.01 -20.73 8.77
C LYS A 190 -1.82 -19.83 8.37
N ALA A 191 -1.71 -18.65 8.96
CA ALA A 191 -0.59 -17.75 8.73
C ALA A 191 0.68 -18.26 9.40
N LYS A 192 0.64 -18.99 10.52
CA LYS A 192 1.83 -19.64 11.11
C LYS A 192 2.50 -20.59 10.11
N ASP A 193 1.70 -21.33 9.35
CA ASP A 193 2.21 -22.26 8.32
C ASP A 193 2.85 -21.51 7.13
N ASN A 194 2.28 -20.35 6.75
CA ASN A 194 2.83 -19.48 5.70
C ASN A 194 3.97 -18.56 6.17
N LEU A 195 4.04 -18.23 7.46
CA LEU A 195 5.09 -17.40 8.08
C LEU A 195 6.44 -18.10 8.04
N GLY A 196 6.47 -19.43 8.09
CA GLY A 196 7.69 -20.23 7.87
C GLY A 196 8.28 -19.98 6.48
N ILE A 197 7.44 -19.98 5.45
CA ILE A 197 7.85 -19.79 4.05
C ILE A 197 8.16 -18.31 3.77
N GLN A 198 7.31 -17.38 4.21
CA GLN A 198 7.50 -15.94 4.01
C GLN A 198 8.71 -15.40 4.80
N SER A 199 8.97 -15.88 6.02
CA SER A 199 10.19 -15.52 6.76
C SER A 199 11.45 -16.12 6.14
N LYS A 200 11.35 -17.27 5.48
CA LYS A 200 12.46 -17.90 4.74
C LYS A 200 12.74 -17.14 3.44
N LEU A 201 11.69 -16.74 2.71
CA LEU A 201 11.78 -15.88 1.52
C LEU A 201 12.30 -14.48 1.86
N TYR A 202 11.85 -13.89 2.97
CA TYR A 202 12.35 -12.62 3.46
C TYR A 202 13.84 -12.72 3.84
N ARG A 203 14.26 -13.76 4.58
CA ARG A 203 15.67 -14.00 4.90
C ARG A 203 16.53 -14.23 3.65
N LEU A 204 16.01 -14.93 2.65
CA LEU A 204 16.66 -15.10 1.35
C LEU A 204 16.77 -13.77 0.60
N ARG A 205 15.72 -12.94 0.60
CA ARG A 205 15.72 -11.61 -0.02
C ARG A 205 16.72 -10.66 0.65
N GLN A 206 16.80 -10.68 1.98
CA GLN A 206 17.78 -9.90 2.75
C GLN A 206 19.22 -10.37 2.48
N LYS A 207 19.46 -11.69 2.42
CA LYS A 207 20.77 -12.24 2.05
C LYS A 207 21.16 -11.89 0.60
N ASN A 208 20.22 -11.99 -0.35
CA ASN A 208 20.46 -11.60 -1.74
C ASN A 208 20.69 -10.09 -1.88
N MET A 209 20.00 -9.26 -1.11
CA MET A 209 20.22 -7.81 -1.09
C MET A 209 21.56 -7.45 -0.43
N HIS A 210 21.97 -8.17 0.61
CA HIS A 210 23.30 -8.01 1.21
C HIS A 210 24.40 -8.45 0.24
N LEU A 211 24.23 -9.57 -0.45
CA LEU A 211 25.13 -10.02 -1.53
C LEU A 211 25.19 -8.99 -2.66
N ALA A 212 24.05 -8.44 -3.10
CA ALA A 212 24.00 -7.39 -4.11
C ALA A 212 24.73 -6.11 -3.65
N LYS A 213 24.59 -5.72 -2.38
CA LYS A 213 25.36 -4.60 -1.80
C LYS A 213 26.85 -4.90 -1.75
N VAL A 214 27.26 -6.08 -1.29
CA VAL A 214 28.68 -6.49 -1.23
C VAL A 214 29.29 -6.56 -2.63
N VAL A 215 28.53 -7.06 -3.63
CA VAL A 215 28.95 -7.09 -5.03
C VAL A 215 29.06 -5.68 -5.58
N ASN A 216 28.07 -4.80 -5.36
CA ASN A 216 28.14 -3.40 -5.77
C ASN A 216 29.30 -2.66 -5.10
N THR A 217 29.52 -2.79 -3.80
CA THR A 217 30.67 -2.16 -3.13
C THR A 217 32.00 -2.66 -3.68
N ARG A 218 32.08 -3.93 -4.08
CA ARG A 218 33.29 -4.51 -4.69
C ARG A 218 33.48 -4.02 -6.13
N VAL A 219 32.40 -3.88 -6.89
CA VAL A 219 32.38 -3.27 -8.22
C VAL A 219 32.75 -1.78 -8.14
N ASP A 220 32.18 -1.02 -7.21
CA ASP A 220 32.48 0.40 -6.98
C ASP A 220 33.93 0.60 -6.55
N SER A 221 34.46 -0.23 -5.65
CA SER A 221 35.89 -0.20 -5.27
C SER A 221 36.83 -0.52 -6.44
N TYR A 222 36.37 -1.37 -7.37
CA TYR A 222 37.10 -1.72 -8.58
C TYR A 222 37.01 -0.59 -9.63
N LEU A 223 35.87 0.10 -9.73
CA LEU A 223 35.64 1.25 -10.61
C LEU A 223 36.32 2.53 -10.10
N ASP A 224 36.45 2.72 -8.79
CA ASP A 224 37.17 3.86 -8.20
C ASP A 224 38.69 3.72 -8.40
N GLY A 225 39.24 2.51 -8.24
CA GLY A 225 40.63 2.21 -8.64
C GLY A 225 40.89 2.36 -10.15
N TYR A 226 39.81 2.30 -10.95
CA TYR A 226 39.84 2.48 -12.41
C TYR A 226 39.76 3.97 -12.81
N ARG A 227 39.00 4.78 -12.06
CA ARG A 227 38.88 6.24 -12.25
C ARG A 227 40.12 7.01 -11.77
N SER A 228 40.87 6.49 -10.80
CA SER A 228 42.07 7.15 -10.25
C SER A 228 43.34 7.02 -11.11
N GLY A 229 43.26 6.37 -12.28
CA GLY A 229 44.30 6.48 -13.32
C GLY A 229 45.67 5.85 -13.00
N SER A 230 45.75 4.83 -12.13
CA SER A 230 47.03 4.16 -11.84
C SER A 230 47.17 2.77 -12.49
N THR A 231 47.04 2.67 -13.82
CA THR A 231 47.82 1.66 -14.57
C THR A 231 48.13 2.19 -15.96
N LYS A 232 49.39 2.64 -16.13
CA LYS A 232 49.99 2.88 -17.45
C LYS A 232 50.01 1.57 -18.23
N GLY A 233 49.37 1.58 -19.40
CA GLY A 233 49.72 0.73 -20.54
C GLY A 233 49.41 -0.76 -20.43
N ARG A 234 48.19 -1.16 -20.83
CA ARG A 234 47.92 -2.41 -21.57
C ARG A 234 46.48 -2.36 -22.09
N GLY A 235 46.30 -2.61 -23.39
CA GLY A 235 44.98 -2.68 -24.01
C GLY A 235 44.11 -3.78 -23.38
N TYR A 236 42.81 -3.53 -23.32
CA TYR A 236 41.83 -4.40 -22.67
C TYR A 236 41.82 -5.84 -23.22
N THR A 237 41.76 -6.83 -22.32
CA THR A 237 41.57 -8.23 -22.71
C THR A 237 40.15 -8.46 -23.23
N SER A 238 39.90 -9.57 -23.94
CA SER A 238 38.58 -9.93 -24.47
C SER A 238 37.54 -10.12 -23.34
N ASP A 239 37.95 -10.76 -22.24
CA ASP A 239 37.10 -11.03 -21.07
C ASP A 239 36.62 -9.73 -20.39
N GLN A 240 37.48 -8.70 -20.36
CA GLN A 240 37.11 -7.39 -19.81
C GLN A 240 36.07 -6.64 -20.67
N ARG A 241 36.09 -6.85 -22.00
CA ARG A 241 35.10 -6.26 -22.92
C ARG A 241 33.76 -6.97 -22.85
N GLU A 242 33.77 -8.29 -22.70
CA GLU A 242 32.57 -9.10 -22.58
C GLU A 242 31.80 -8.79 -21.29
N ARG A 243 32.52 -8.66 -20.16
CA ARG A 243 31.92 -8.28 -18.87
C ARG A 243 31.33 -6.87 -18.88
N ARG A 244 31.93 -5.94 -19.64
CA ARG A 244 31.37 -4.59 -19.85
C ARG A 244 30.02 -4.64 -20.57
N GLN A 245 29.86 -5.50 -21.57
CA GLN A 245 28.58 -5.66 -22.28
C GLN A 245 27.50 -6.27 -21.39
N GLN A 246 27.87 -7.22 -20.52
CA GLN A 246 26.93 -7.84 -19.58
C GLN A 246 26.39 -6.85 -18.53
N VAL A 247 27.23 -5.94 -18.03
CA VAL A 247 26.81 -4.89 -17.08
C VAL A 247 25.86 -3.87 -17.73
N LEU A 248 26.20 -3.38 -18.93
CA LEU A 248 25.34 -2.44 -19.66
C LEU A 248 23.99 -3.06 -20.07
N GLN A 249 23.99 -4.35 -20.40
CA GLN A 249 22.77 -5.11 -20.67
C GLN A 249 21.90 -5.23 -19.41
N TRP A 250 22.52 -5.44 -18.25
CA TRP A 250 21.84 -5.49 -16.94
C TRP A 250 21.23 -4.15 -16.54
N GLU A 251 21.91 -3.03 -16.75
CA GLU A 251 21.38 -1.68 -16.45
C GLU A 251 20.16 -1.34 -17.32
N SER A 252 20.16 -1.73 -18.60
CA SER A 252 19.05 -1.47 -19.53
C SER A 252 17.74 -2.21 -19.21
N ILE A 253 17.81 -3.24 -18.36
CA ILE A 253 16.66 -4.04 -17.90
C ILE A 253 16.00 -3.39 -16.68
N TYR A 254 16.73 -2.60 -15.90
CA TYR A 254 16.24 -2.00 -14.65
C TYR A 254 15.76 -0.55 -14.80
N GLU A 255 16.15 0.16 -15.87
CA GLU A 255 15.71 1.55 -16.14
C GLU A 255 14.44 1.68 -17.01
N ARG A 256 13.69 0.58 -17.24
CA ARG A 256 12.38 0.60 -17.91
C ARG A 256 11.30 -0.02 -17.02
#